data_AF-A0A9P6J1Z5-F1
#
_entry.id   AF-A0A9P6J1Z5-F1
#
_cell.length_a   1.000
_cell.length_b   1.000
_cell.length_c   1.000
_cell.angle_alpha   90.00
_cell.angle_beta   90.00
_cell.angle_gamma   90.00
#
_symmetry.space_group_name_H-M   'P 1'
#
loop_
_entity.id
_entity.type
_entity.pdbx_description
1 polymer ?
#
loop_
_entity_poly.entity_id
_entity_poly.type
_entity_poly.pdbx_seq_one_letter_code
_entity_poly.pdbx_strand_id
1 'polypeptide(L)'
;MAKTAVTVNNVFVPPMTILSINATITYNGVALGTVVSKFFSSPVIPGKSQGKITARLALNTNPLHLIALIRAQAVKNGLNTDALDGLILMQKGGNPPSCVFDGFNAIDFTLKAMVGVAVDIKMTTDVKLGKYRLSLPYMQTGVPTTTDRSILKLLPLIGTPIAQLLVDRSKIAFDTITLVAPSETSFKANRVGAITATGPLDALIAFPHPVIISFDGKIIGSMKMPTVNLVANEGAVLDLKGMDRYQWTLSAKGVVVAAMGAAIPGVIMTKTMTLDGFRKLQGLKIDSYVITRIDAGGLHMVMKATLANPSTLGMTIALSTFQTQFHGKVLGP
;
A
#
# COMPACT_ATOMS: atom_id res chain seq x y z
N MET A 1 -1.73 8.55 -20.62
CA MET A 1 -0.56 9.29 -21.13
C MET A 1 -0.89 10.78 -21.16
N ALA A 2 0.05 11.65 -20.84
CA ALA A 2 -0.14 13.10 -20.95
C ALA A 2 -0.03 13.56 -22.43
N LYS A 3 -0.75 14.62 -22.76
CA LYS A 3 -0.64 15.35 -24.03
C LYS A 3 -0.26 16.79 -23.71
N THR A 4 0.61 17.37 -24.51
CA THR A 4 0.80 18.83 -24.55
C THR A 4 0.13 19.40 -25.80
N ALA A 5 -0.31 20.65 -25.73
CA ALA A 5 -0.81 21.38 -26.87
C ALA A 5 -0.02 22.68 -27.00
N VAL A 6 0.66 22.86 -28.13
CA VAL A 6 1.48 24.03 -28.45
C VAL A 6 0.77 24.84 -29.52
N THR A 7 0.51 26.10 -29.24
CA THR A 7 -0.02 27.06 -30.21
C THR A 7 1.16 27.73 -30.92
N VAL A 8 1.25 27.58 -32.23
CA VAL A 8 2.34 28.13 -33.06
C VAL A 8 1.78 29.17 -34.02
N ASN A 9 2.41 30.34 -34.08
CA ASN A 9 2.06 31.41 -34.99
C ASN A 9 2.98 31.39 -36.21
N ASN A 10 2.45 31.06 -37.39
CA ASN A 10 3.20 31.11 -38.64
C ASN A 10 3.14 32.53 -39.23
N VAL A 11 4.16 33.33 -38.92
CA VAL A 11 4.33 34.70 -39.43
C VAL A 11 4.71 34.77 -40.93
N PHE A 12 5.09 33.64 -41.54
CA PHE A 12 5.54 33.58 -42.93
C PHE A 12 4.37 33.50 -43.93
N VAL A 13 4.62 33.90 -45.18
CA VAL A 13 3.66 33.77 -46.30
C VAL A 13 3.44 32.30 -46.72
N PRO A 14 4.47 31.45 -46.92
CA PRO A 14 4.25 30.03 -47.20
C PRO A 14 3.69 29.27 -45.98
N PRO A 15 3.00 28.14 -46.21
CA PRO A 15 2.63 27.23 -45.13
C PRO A 15 3.86 26.61 -44.45
N MET A 16 3.77 26.40 -43.15
CA MET A 16 4.77 25.76 -42.30
C MET A 16 4.33 24.34 -41.97
N THR A 17 5.07 23.33 -42.43
CA THR A 17 4.87 21.92 -42.03
C THR A 17 5.83 21.56 -40.91
N ILE A 18 5.31 21.02 -39.80
CA ILE A 18 6.10 20.61 -38.64
C ILE A 18 6.48 19.13 -38.78
N LEU A 19 7.77 18.86 -38.97
CA LEU A 19 8.31 17.51 -39.23
C LEU A 19 8.64 16.80 -37.92
N SER A 20 9.26 17.51 -36.97
CA SER A 20 9.62 16.97 -35.66
C SER A 20 9.57 18.05 -34.57
N ILE A 21 9.23 17.65 -33.35
CA ILE A 21 9.45 18.43 -32.12
C ILE A 21 10.24 17.54 -31.16
N ASN A 22 11.36 18.05 -30.67
CA ASN A 22 12.15 17.46 -29.59
C ASN A 22 12.37 18.51 -28.52
N ALA A 23 11.67 18.41 -27.39
CA ALA A 23 11.81 19.33 -26.26
C ALA A 23 12.07 18.60 -24.94
N THR A 24 12.85 19.25 -24.07
CA THR A 24 13.07 18.88 -22.67
C THR A 24 12.61 20.03 -21.79
N ILE A 25 11.82 19.71 -20.77
CA ILE A 25 11.31 20.64 -19.77
C ILE A 25 12.08 20.38 -18.47
N THR A 26 12.69 21.40 -17.90
CA THR A 26 13.52 21.33 -16.69
C THR A 26 13.07 22.32 -15.62
N TYR A 27 13.34 21.99 -14.37
CA TYR A 27 13.26 22.91 -13.23
C TYR A 27 14.52 22.77 -12.39
N ASN A 28 15.28 23.85 -12.20
CA ASN A 28 16.57 23.85 -11.51
C ASN A 28 17.50 22.71 -11.98
N GLY A 29 17.57 22.48 -13.30
CA GLY A 29 18.32 21.38 -13.93
C GLY A 29 17.65 19.99 -13.88
N VAL A 30 16.65 19.76 -13.02
CA VAL A 30 15.91 18.50 -12.95
C VAL A 30 14.95 18.38 -14.14
N ALA A 31 15.13 17.37 -14.99
CA ALA A 31 14.20 17.10 -16.09
C ALA A 31 12.83 16.65 -15.57
N LEU A 32 11.79 17.43 -15.87
CA LEU A 32 10.39 17.17 -15.49
C LEU A 32 9.62 16.40 -16.57
N GLY A 33 10.08 16.46 -17.82
CA GLY A 33 9.51 15.67 -18.91
C GLY A 33 10.09 16.03 -20.27
N THR A 34 9.75 15.23 -21.28
CA THR A 34 10.17 15.43 -22.67
C THR A 34 8.99 15.35 -23.63
N VAL A 35 9.10 16.08 -24.73
CA VAL A 35 8.18 16.04 -25.87
C VAL A 35 9.00 15.57 -27.06
N VAL A 36 8.91 14.28 -27.40
CA VAL A 36 9.51 13.71 -28.59
C VAL A 36 8.38 13.31 -29.52
N SER A 37 8.24 14.01 -30.64
CA SER A 37 7.15 13.79 -31.59
C SER A 37 7.66 13.80 -33.03
N LYS A 38 7.67 12.60 -33.62
CA LYS A 38 7.63 12.38 -35.07
C LYS A 38 6.17 12.21 -35.47
N PHE A 39 5.69 13.00 -36.42
CA PHE A 39 4.27 13.04 -36.77
C PHE A 39 3.97 12.12 -37.96
N PHE A 40 3.03 11.19 -37.79
CA PHE A 40 2.59 10.29 -38.89
C PHE A 40 1.91 11.07 -40.03
N SER A 41 1.11 12.07 -39.69
CA SER A 41 0.73 13.16 -40.59
C SER A 41 1.27 14.46 -39.99
N SER A 42 2.19 15.11 -40.69
CA SER A 42 2.88 16.31 -40.21
C SER A 42 1.91 17.50 -40.14
N PRO A 43 1.75 18.17 -38.98
CA PRO A 43 0.90 19.36 -38.86
C PRO A 43 1.32 20.44 -39.86
N VAL A 44 0.36 21.01 -40.58
CA VAL A 44 0.57 22.13 -41.50
C VAL A 44 -0.17 23.34 -40.96
N ILE A 45 0.55 24.45 -40.80
CA ILE A 45 0.01 25.74 -40.38
C ILE A 45 0.01 26.66 -41.61
N PRO A 46 -1.15 27.16 -42.06
CA PRO A 46 -1.23 28.08 -43.21
C PRO A 46 -0.37 29.34 -43.02
N GLY A 47 -0.07 30.04 -44.12
CA GLY A 47 0.64 31.32 -44.06
C GLY A 47 -0.11 32.39 -43.26
N LYS A 48 0.62 33.26 -42.56
CA LYS A 48 0.08 34.35 -41.72
C LYS A 48 -1.04 33.90 -40.76
N SER A 49 -0.92 32.72 -40.17
CA SER A 49 -1.98 32.11 -39.37
C SER A 49 -1.47 31.37 -38.14
N GLN A 50 -2.37 31.10 -37.19
CA GLN A 50 -2.08 30.37 -35.96
C GLN A 50 -2.59 28.93 -36.05
N GLY A 51 -1.76 27.95 -35.65
CA GLY A 51 -2.09 26.54 -35.62
C GLY A 51 -1.86 25.91 -34.25
N LYS A 52 -2.67 24.90 -33.90
CA LYS A 52 -2.55 24.17 -32.62
C LYS A 52 -1.99 22.76 -32.86
N ILE A 53 -0.77 22.53 -32.42
CA ILE A 53 -0.09 21.23 -32.47
C ILE A 53 -0.42 20.47 -31.18
N THR A 54 -0.82 19.21 -31.28
CA THR A 54 -0.92 18.32 -30.11
C THR A 54 0.20 17.29 -30.17
N ALA A 55 0.99 17.20 -29.11
CA ALA A 55 2.15 16.31 -29.01
C ALA A 55 2.05 15.43 -27.75
N ARG A 56 2.78 14.30 -27.74
CA ARG A 56 2.85 13.42 -26.55
C ARG A 56 3.86 14.00 -25.56
N LEU A 57 3.46 14.10 -24.29
CA LEU A 57 4.34 14.52 -23.19
C LEU A 57 4.70 13.28 -22.36
N ALA A 58 5.98 12.93 -22.36
CA ALA A 58 6.55 11.95 -21.43
C ALA A 58 6.94 12.68 -20.15
N LEU A 59 6.05 12.68 -19.16
CA LEU A 59 6.37 13.18 -17.81
C LEU A 59 7.42 12.30 -17.15
N ASN A 60 8.36 12.91 -16.44
CA ASN A 60 9.28 12.17 -15.59
C ASN A 60 8.52 11.70 -14.34
N THR A 61 8.43 10.38 -14.17
CA THR A 61 7.74 9.74 -13.03
C THR A 61 8.70 9.23 -11.96
N ASN A 62 9.99 9.59 -12.01
CA ASN A 62 10.97 9.23 -10.98
C ASN A 62 10.58 9.89 -9.63
N PRO A 63 10.31 9.13 -8.56
CA PRO A 63 9.83 9.69 -7.29
C PRO A 63 10.80 10.68 -6.67
N LEU A 64 12.12 10.46 -6.76
CA LEU A 64 13.12 11.37 -6.18
C LEU A 64 13.12 12.73 -6.89
N HIS A 65 12.92 12.76 -8.21
CA HIS A 65 12.84 13.99 -8.98
C HIS A 65 11.54 14.76 -8.67
N LEU A 66 10.42 14.05 -8.49
CA LEU A 66 9.14 14.64 -8.12
C LEU A 66 9.17 15.20 -6.70
N ILE A 67 9.77 14.49 -5.74
CA ILE A 67 9.99 14.99 -4.38
C ILE A 67 10.90 16.22 -4.40
N ALA A 68 12.01 16.19 -5.16
CA ALA A 68 12.93 17.32 -5.26
C ALA A 68 12.25 18.59 -5.81
N LEU A 69 11.39 18.45 -6.83
CA LEU A 69 10.55 19.53 -7.35
C LEU A 69 9.62 20.09 -6.27
N ILE A 70 8.85 19.24 -5.61
CA ILE A 70 7.87 19.65 -4.58
C ILE A 70 8.59 20.33 -3.41
N ARG A 71 9.72 19.77 -2.92
CA ARG A 71 10.53 20.34 -1.84
C ARG A 71 11.08 21.71 -2.20
N ALA A 72 11.69 21.85 -3.38
CA ALA A 72 12.29 23.11 -3.81
C ALA A 72 11.25 24.23 -3.96
N GLN A 73 10.05 23.92 -4.45
CA GLN A 73 8.96 24.90 -4.52
C GLN A 73 8.31 25.16 -3.15
N ALA A 74 8.23 24.16 -2.26
CA ALA A 74 7.76 24.34 -0.90
C ALA A 74 8.65 25.33 -0.12
N VAL A 75 9.98 25.19 -0.23
CA VAL A 75 10.95 26.15 0.34
C VAL A 75 10.77 27.55 -0.28
N LYS A 76 10.65 27.65 -1.60
CA LYS A 76 10.41 28.92 -2.31
C LYS A 76 9.12 29.61 -1.83
N ASN A 77 8.08 28.84 -1.55
CA ASN A 77 6.77 29.34 -1.13
C ASN A 77 6.62 29.42 0.40
N GLY A 78 7.71 29.30 1.18
CA GLY A 78 7.72 29.49 2.63
C GLY A 78 6.97 28.43 3.44
N LEU A 79 6.80 27.22 2.89
CA LEU A 79 6.14 26.11 3.58
C LEU A 79 7.14 25.32 4.44
N ASN A 80 6.71 24.87 5.62
CA ASN A 80 7.52 23.94 6.41
C ASN A 80 7.69 22.60 5.66
N THR A 81 8.94 22.16 5.46
CA THR A 81 9.27 20.88 4.80
C THR A 81 9.55 19.71 5.76
N ASP A 82 9.52 19.89 7.09
CA ASP A 82 9.88 18.87 8.08
C ASP A 82 9.19 17.51 7.83
N ALA A 83 7.87 17.54 7.58
CA ALA A 83 7.09 16.34 7.24
C ALA A 83 7.57 15.68 5.94
N LEU A 84 7.83 16.45 4.88
CA LEU A 84 8.34 15.94 3.60
C LEU A 84 9.75 15.36 3.75
N ASP A 85 10.59 16.00 4.57
CA ASP A 85 11.94 15.53 4.88
C ASP A 85 11.92 14.28 5.76
N GLY A 86 10.93 14.14 6.64
CA GLY A 86 10.55 12.89 7.30
C GLY A 86 10.21 11.78 6.30
N LEU A 87 9.35 12.04 5.31
CA LEU A 87 9.02 11.07 4.25
C LEU A 87 10.25 10.69 3.40
N ILE A 88 11.15 11.63 3.11
CA ILE A 88 12.44 11.37 2.44
C ILE A 88 13.33 10.46 3.31
N LEU A 89 13.41 10.72 4.61
CA LEU A 89 14.16 9.89 5.55
C LEU A 89 13.59 8.47 5.64
N MET A 90 12.27 8.32 5.65
CA MET A 90 11.59 7.03 5.62
C MET A 90 11.85 6.27 4.32
N GLN A 91 11.84 6.95 3.16
CA GLN A 91 12.17 6.33 1.88
C GLN A 91 13.63 5.84 1.82
N LYS A 92 14.54 6.48 2.57
CA LYS A 92 15.93 6.04 2.81
C LYS A 92 16.05 4.98 3.92
N GLY A 93 14.94 4.55 4.51
CA GLY A 93 14.86 3.49 5.51
C GLY A 93 14.94 3.94 6.97
N GLY A 94 15.07 5.24 7.25
CA GLY A 94 15.09 5.79 8.61
C GLY A 94 13.70 5.83 9.28
N ASN A 95 13.67 6.32 10.52
CA ASN A 95 12.44 6.45 11.33
C ASN A 95 12.39 7.84 11.99
N PRO A 96 11.80 8.86 11.34
CA PRO A 96 11.59 10.18 11.94
C PRO A 96 10.64 10.11 13.17
N PRO A 97 10.68 11.10 14.08
CA PRO A 97 9.65 11.26 15.11
C PRO A 97 8.27 11.43 14.48
N SER A 98 7.21 10.88 15.09
CA SER A 98 5.84 11.01 14.55
C SER A 98 5.33 12.44 14.54
N CYS A 99 5.73 13.26 15.52
CA CYS A 99 5.27 14.64 15.65
C CYS A 99 5.65 15.57 14.48
N VAL A 100 6.57 15.17 13.59
CA VAL A 100 6.86 15.94 12.36
C VAL A 100 5.73 15.85 11.33
N PHE A 101 4.77 14.94 11.52
CA PHE A 101 3.61 14.75 10.65
C PHE A 101 2.30 15.30 11.25
N ASP A 102 2.33 15.84 12.46
CA ASP A 102 1.13 16.32 13.17
C ASP A 102 0.45 17.44 12.37
N GLY A 103 -0.81 17.23 11.99
CA GLY A 103 -1.57 18.15 11.15
C GLY A 103 -1.11 18.26 9.69
N PHE A 104 -0.11 17.48 9.24
CA PHE A 104 0.38 17.53 7.87
C PHE A 104 -0.62 16.92 6.89
N ASN A 105 -0.99 17.70 5.87
CA ASN A 105 -1.86 17.27 4.77
C ASN A 105 -1.07 17.31 3.44
N ALA A 106 -0.78 16.13 2.90
CA ALA A 106 0.01 15.95 1.68
C ALA A 106 -0.67 16.52 0.42
N ILE A 107 -2.00 16.57 0.38
CA ILE A 107 -2.76 17.17 -0.72
C ILE A 107 -2.60 18.70 -0.68
N ASP A 108 -2.93 19.33 0.44
CA ASP A 108 -2.90 20.79 0.57
C ASP A 108 -1.48 21.35 0.51
N PHE A 109 -0.50 20.63 1.10
CA PHE A 109 0.91 20.95 0.97
C PHE A 109 1.38 20.89 -0.49
N THR A 110 1.03 19.83 -1.25
CA THR A 110 1.41 19.72 -2.66
C THR A 110 0.76 20.80 -3.52
N LEU A 111 -0.51 21.15 -3.27
CA LEU A 111 -1.17 22.24 -3.99
C LEU A 111 -0.51 23.59 -3.70
N LYS A 112 -0.20 23.90 -2.44
CA LYS A 112 0.49 25.15 -2.04
C LYS A 112 1.93 25.22 -2.55
N ALA A 113 2.66 24.09 -2.54
CA ALA A 113 4.01 24.01 -3.08
C ALA A 113 4.01 24.25 -4.59
N MET A 114 3.05 23.70 -5.33
CA MET A 114 3.02 23.78 -6.80
C MET A 114 2.39 25.08 -7.36
N VAL A 115 2.22 26.12 -6.52
CA VAL A 115 1.92 27.49 -6.93
C VAL A 115 3.19 28.18 -7.42
N GLY A 116 3.08 29.00 -8.49
CA GLY A 116 4.20 29.83 -8.96
C GLY A 116 5.38 29.04 -9.53
N VAL A 117 5.13 27.81 -10.00
CA VAL A 117 6.11 27.01 -10.73
C VAL A 117 6.49 27.74 -12.02
N ALA A 118 7.79 27.79 -12.31
CA ALA A 118 8.33 28.33 -13.55
C ALA A 118 9.34 27.32 -14.08
N VAL A 119 9.26 26.95 -15.35
CA VAL A 119 10.09 25.89 -15.96
C VAL A 119 10.93 26.42 -17.10
N ASP A 120 12.08 25.80 -17.34
CA ASP A 120 12.90 26.08 -18.51
C ASP A 120 12.56 25.06 -19.61
N ILE A 121 12.41 25.53 -20.84
CA ILE A 121 12.07 24.71 -22.01
C ILE A 121 13.20 24.86 -23.02
N LYS A 122 13.92 23.75 -23.28
CA LYS A 122 14.89 23.64 -24.36
C LYS A 122 14.30 22.76 -25.46
N MET A 123 14.19 23.28 -26.67
CA MET A 123 13.50 22.62 -27.78
C MET A 123 14.28 22.77 -29.10
N THR A 124 14.20 21.75 -29.95
CA THR A 124 14.54 21.84 -31.37
C THR A 124 13.32 21.41 -32.17
N THR A 125 12.92 22.23 -33.14
CA THR A 125 11.79 21.95 -34.05
C THR A 125 12.28 21.88 -35.49
N ASP A 126 12.02 20.76 -36.17
CA ASP A 126 12.30 20.64 -37.60
C ASP A 126 11.06 21.05 -38.39
N VAL A 127 11.19 22.05 -39.25
CA VAL A 127 10.09 22.59 -40.07
C VAL A 127 10.41 22.57 -41.56
N LYS A 128 9.37 22.54 -42.39
CA LYS A 128 9.44 22.81 -43.82
C LYS A 128 8.62 24.07 -44.12
N LEU A 129 9.25 25.11 -44.63
CA LEU A 129 8.60 26.35 -45.11
C LEU A 129 8.60 26.34 -46.64
N GLY A 130 7.42 26.08 -47.23
CA GLY A 130 7.30 25.86 -48.67
C GLY A 130 8.15 24.67 -49.15
N LYS A 131 9.30 24.96 -49.79
CA LYS A 131 10.28 23.95 -50.24
C LYS A 131 11.49 23.76 -49.32
N TYR A 132 11.78 24.73 -48.44
CA TYR A 132 12.99 24.73 -47.60
C TYR A 132 12.77 23.97 -46.29
N ARG A 133 13.78 23.24 -45.82
CA ARG A 133 13.80 22.66 -44.46
C ARG A 133 14.69 23.53 -43.56
N LEU A 134 14.25 23.75 -42.33
CA LEU A 134 15.00 24.42 -41.27
C LEU A 134 14.91 23.60 -39.98
N SER A 135 15.99 23.58 -39.19
CA SER A 135 15.95 23.11 -37.81
C SER A 135 16.10 24.33 -36.90
N LEU A 136 15.14 24.55 -36.02
CA LEU A 136 15.02 25.75 -35.21
C LEU A 136 15.25 25.41 -33.74
N PRO A 137 16.44 25.69 -33.18
CA PRO A 137 16.67 25.59 -31.74
C PRO A 137 15.98 26.76 -31.02
N TYR A 138 15.41 26.47 -29.86
CA TYR A 138 14.71 27.42 -29.01
C TYR A 138 15.03 27.12 -27.54
N MET A 139 15.22 28.16 -26.75
CA MET A 139 15.36 28.06 -25.31
C MET A 139 14.59 29.20 -24.66
N GLN A 140 13.73 28.87 -23.70
CA GLN A 140 12.98 29.82 -22.91
C GLN A 140 13.11 29.45 -21.44
N THR A 141 13.56 30.38 -20.61
CA THR A 141 13.74 30.16 -19.18
C THR A 141 12.58 30.76 -18.39
N GLY A 142 12.33 30.22 -17.19
CA GLY A 142 11.35 30.78 -16.25
C GLY A 142 9.89 30.84 -16.75
N VAL A 143 9.48 29.92 -17.63
CA VAL A 143 8.14 29.88 -18.24
C VAL A 143 7.07 29.65 -17.15
N PRO A 144 6.18 30.63 -16.87
CA PRO A 144 5.18 30.49 -15.81
C PRO A 144 4.24 29.31 -16.08
N THR A 145 4.11 28.43 -15.10
CA THR A 145 3.38 27.16 -15.20
C THR A 145 2.29 27.11 -14.14
N THR A 146 1.03 27.16 -14.57
CA THR A 146 -0.11 26.86 -13.70
C THR A 146 -0.27 25.35 -13.51
N THR A 147 -0.53 24.91 -12.29
CA THR A 147 -0.93 23.52 -11.99
C THR A 147 -2.38 23.47 -11.53
N ASP A 148 -3.04 22.33 -11.75
CA ASP A 148 -4.38 22.04 -11.24
C ASP A 148 -4.37 20.77 -10.37
N ARG A 149 -5.54 20.34 -9.89
CA ARG A 149 -5.68 19.13 -9.07
C ARG A 149 -5.22 17.82 -9.76
N SER A 150 -4.90 17.81 -11.06
CA SER A 150 -4.29 16.64 -11.70
C SER A 150 -2.87 16.36 -11.20
N ILE A 151 -2.17 17.34 -10.62
CA ILE A 151 -0.84 17.15 -10.01
C ILE A 151 -0.87 16.12 -8.87
N LEU A 152 -2.01 16.00 -8.17
CA LEU A 152 -2.23 15.03 -7.10
C LEU A 152 -2.16 13.57 -7.58
N LYS A 153 -2.31 13.32 -8.88
CA LYS A 153 -2.12 11.98 -9.48
C LYS A 153 -0.66 11.50 -9.42
N LEU A 154 0.29 12.37 -9.06
CA LEU A 154 1.68 12.02 -8.81
C LEU A 154 1.91 11.57 -7.35
N LEU A 155 1.00 11.85 -6.41
CA LEU A 155 1.17 11.44 -5.00
C LEU A 155 1.35 9.93 -4.81
N PRO A 156 0.61 9.03 -5.48
CA PRO A 156 0.85 7.59 -5.37
C PRO A 156 2.24 7.15 -5.85
N LEU A 157 2.86 7.85 -6.81
CA LEU A 157 4.22 7.53 -7.27
C LEU A 157 5.27 7.74 -6.17
N ILE A 158 5.01 8.68 -5.26
CA ILE A 158 5.85 8.99 -4.10
C ILE A 158 5.43 8.13 -2.89
N GLY A 159 4.13 8.05 -2.62
CA GLY A 159 3.57 7.42 -1.43
C GLY A 159 3.56 5.90 -1.47
N THR A 160 3.28 5.25 -2.61
CA THR A 160 3.18 3.78 -2.68
C THR A 160 4.50 3.09 -2.29
N PRO A 161 5.70 3.54 -2.71
CA PRO A 161 6.97 3.00 -2.21
C PRO A 161 7.16 3.12 -0.69
N ILE A 162 6.74 4.23 -0.08
CA ILE A 162 6.87 4.46 1.37
C ILE A 162 5.86 3.58 2.14
N ALA A 163 4.60 3.55 1.69
CA ALA A 163 3.56 2.72 2.27
C ALA A 163 3.89 1.22 2.14
N GLN A 164 4.47 0.80 1.02
CA GLN A 164 4.96 -0.57 0.83
C GLN A 164 6.07 -0.90 1.83
N LEU A 165 7.09 -0.03 2.00
CA LEU A 165 8.17 -0.23 2.96
C LEU A 165 7.66 -0.36 4.41
N LEU A 166 6.65 0.43 4.80
CA LEU A 166 6.01 0.33 6.12
C LEU A 166 5.20 -0.97 6.27
N VAL A 167 4.39 -1.31 5.26
CA VAL A 167 3.65 -2.58 5.25
C VAL A 167 4.61 -3.76 5.33
N ASP A 168 5.72 -3.76 4.60
CA ASP A 168 6.72 -4.83 4.63
C ASP A 168 7.41 -4.94 5.99
N ARG A 169 7.74 -3.82 6.65
CA ARG A 169 8.33 -3.77 8.00
C ARG A 169 7.38 -4.15 9.13
N SER A 170 6.08 -3.89 8.99
CA SER A 170 5.08 -4.19 10.03
C SER A 170 5.01 -5.67 10.39
N LYS A 171 4.59 -5.98 11.61
CA LYS A 171 4.39 -7.35 12.11
C LYS A 171 2.93 -7.55 12.49
N ILE A 172 2.35 -8.69 12.12
CA ILE A 172 1.02 -9.11 12.60
C ILE A 172 1.21 -10.30 13.52
N ALA A 173 0.75 -10.17 14.77
CA ALA A 173 0.70 -11.23 15.76
C ALA A 173 -0.75 -11.51 16.17
N PHE A 174 -1.02 -12.72 16.67
CA PHE A 174 -2.29 -13.09 17.27
C PHE A 174 -2.03 -13.67 18.67
N ASP A 175 -2.46 -12.93 19.69
CA ASP A 175 -2.28 -13.27 21.10
C ASP A 175 -3.24 -14.39 21.54
N THR A 176 -4.39 -14.51 20.88
CA THR A 176 -5.36 -15.58 21.15
C THR A 176 -6.12 -15.95 19.88
N ILE A 177 -6.19 -17.25 19.60
CA ILE A 177 -7.00 -17.85 18.53
C ILE A 177 -7.92 -18.89 19.18
N THR A 178 -9.21 -18.58 19.31
CA THR A 178 -10.20 -19.48 19.91
C THR A 178 -10.96 -20.23 18.82
N LEU A 179 -10.79 -21.56 18.77
CA LEU A 179 -11.60 -22.44 17.95
C LEU A 179 -12.98 -22.63 18.60
N VAL A 180 -14.04 -22.41 17.84
CA VAL A 180 -15.44 -22.48 18.28
C VAL A 180 -16.27 -23.30 17.29
N ALA A 181 -17.26 -24.05 17.81
CA ALA A 181 -18.08 -25.01 17.07
C ALA A 181 -17.25 -25.95 16.16
N PRO A 182 -16.29 -26.72 16.71
CA PRO A 182 -15.59 -27.75 15.95
C PRO A 182 -16.52 -28.91 15.56
N SER A 183 -16.31 -29.45 14.37
CA SER A 183 -16.86 -30.69 13.84
C SER A 183 -15.74 -31.52 13.19
N GLU A 184 -16.05 -32.74 12.72
CA GLU A 184 -15.08 -33.65 12.09
C GLU A 184 -14.34 -33.03 10.88
N THR A 185 -14.95 -32.04 10.20
CA THR A 185 -14.44 -31.47 8.94
C THR A 185 -14.32 -29.95 8.92
N SER A 186 -14.86 -29.24 9.92
CA SER A 186 -14.91 -27.78 9.96
C SER A 186 -14.85 -27.22 11.39
N PHE A 187 -14.45 -25.96 11.52
CA PHE A 187 -14.49 -25.20 12.77
C PHE A 187 -14.45 -23.71 12.41
N LYS A 188 -14.95 -22.86 13.31
CA LYS A 188 -14.78 -21.40 13.23
C LYS A 188 -13.68 -20.96 14.19
N ALA A 189 -13.03 -19.86 13.88
CA ALA A 189 -12.01 -19.23 14.70
C ALA A 189 -12.36 -17.77 14.99
N ASN A 190 -12.27 -17.40 16.27
CA ASN A 190 -12.14 -16.02 16.71
C ASN A 190 -10.66 -15.72 16.94
N ARG A 191 -10.18 -14.55 16.54
CA ARG A 191 -8.75 -14.18 16.62
C ARG A 191 -8.62 -12.77 17.19
N VAL A 192 -7.85 -12.64 18.26
CA VAL A 192 -7.43 -11.36 18.85
C VAL A 192 -5.91 -11.24 18.65
N GLY A 193 -5.46 -10.06 18.24
CA GLY A 193 -4.07 -9.81 17.88
C GLY A 193 -3.77 -8.32 17.69
N ALA A 194 -2.58 -8.04 17.14
CA ALA A 194 -2.17 -6.68 16.81
C ALA A 194 -1.32 -6.62 15.53
N ILE A 195 -1.41 -5.48 14.83
CA ILE A 195 -0.40 -5.01 13.87
C ILE A 195 0.53 -4.06 14.64
N THR A 196 1.83 -4.32 14.61
CA THR A 196 2.87 -3.52 15.28
C THR A 196 4.01 -3.17 14.32
N ALA A 197 4.95 -2.32 14.75
CA ALA A 197 6.08 -1.85 13.93
C ALA A 197 5.65 -1.19 12.60
N THR A 198 4.53 -0.48 12.62
CA THR A 198 3.89 0.20 11.48
C THR A 198 4.58 1.49 11.06
N GLY A 199 5.48 2.02 11.90
CA GLY A 199 6.20 3.27 11.66
C GLY A 199 5.49 4.51 12.25
N PRO A 200 6.02 5.71 11.98
CA PRO A 200 5.69 6.94 12.70
C PRO A 200 4.49 7.69 12.10
N LEU A 201 3.59 7.00 11.40
CA LEU A 201 2.44 7.59 10.72
C LEU A 201 1.12 6.98 11.21
N ASP A 202 0.15 7.85 11.53
CA ASP A 202 -1.25 7.46 11.59
C ASP A 202 -1.75 7.09 10.18
N ALA A 203 -2.47 5.98 10.06
CA ALA A 203 -2.94 5.50 8.76
C ALA A 203 -4.19 4.63 8.85
N LEU A 204 -5.14 4.86 7.94
CA LEU A 204 -6.32 4.02 7.76
C LEU A 204 -6.05 3.02 6.63
N ILE A 205 -5.95 1.73 6.95
CA ILE A 205 -5.72 0.65 6.00
C ILE A 205 -7.05 0.01 5.60
N ALA A 206 -7.42 0.12 4.33
CA ALA A 206 -8.59 -0.53 3.74
C ALA A 206 -8.19 -1.70 2.84
N PHE A 207 -9.02 -2.75 2.86
CA PHE A 207 -8.84 -3.98 2.07
C PHE A 207 -10.01 -4.13 1.06
N PRO A 208 -9.87 -3.63 -0.19
CA PRO A 208 -10.94 -3.70 -1.20
C PRO A 208 -11.27 -5.14 -1.66
N HIS A 209 -10.33 -6.06 -1.47
CA HIS A 209 -10.44 -7.48 -1.83
C HIS A 209 -10.24 -8.36 -0.58
N PRO A 210 -10.82 -9.57 -0.53
CA PRO A 210 -10.51 -10.54 0.52
C PRO A 210 -9.01 -10.83 0.61
N VAL A 211 -8.51 -10.95 1.85
CA VAL A 211 -7.14 -11.40 2.13
C VAL A 211 -7.09 -12.90 1.93
N ILE A 212 -6.18 -13.36 1.08
CA ILE A 212 -5.93 -14.77 0.80
C ILE A 212 -5.11 -15.38 1.94
N ILE A 213 -5.41 -16.62 2.31
CA ILE A 213 -4.66 -17.41 3.29
C ILE A 213 -4.05 -18.61 2.57
N SER A 214 -2.73 -18.79 2.64
CA SER A 214 -2.02 -19.90 1.97
C SER A 214 -1.00 -20.60 2.85
N PHE A 215 -1.04 -21.95 2.87
CA PHE A 215 -0.14 -22.84 3.61
C PHE A 215 0.76 -23.55 2.60
N ASP A 216 2.08 -23.46 2.79
CA ASP A 216 3.09 -24.10 1.92
C ASP A 216 2.81 -23.87 0.41
N GLY A 217 2.60 -22.60 0.05
CA GLY A 217 2.20 -22.15 -1.29
C GLY A 217 0.72 -22.40 -1.67
N LYS A 218 0.05 -23.39 -1.07
CA LYS A 218 -1.33 -23.78 -1.38
C LYS A 218 -2.35 -22.86 -0.71
N ILE A 219 -3.24 -22.26 -1.48
CA ILE A 219 -4.38 -21.47 -0.95
C ILE A 219 -5.33 -22.41 -0.19
N ILE A 220 -5.68 -22.03 1.04
CA ILE A 220 -6.60 -22.79 1.92
C ILE A 220 -7.91 -22.04 2.24
N GLY A 221 -7.96 -20.74 1.97
CA GLY A 221 -9.14 -19.90 2.17
C GLY A 221 -8.90 -18.42 1.85
N SER A 222 -9.91 -17.60 2.10
CA SER A 222 -9.79 -16.14 2.09
C SER A 222 -10.73 -15.51 3.12
N MET A 223 -10.46 -14.29 3.55
CA MET A 223 -11.21 -13.59 4.59
C MET A 223 -11.38 -12.10 4.28
N LYS A 224 -12.56 -11.55 4.58
CA LYS A 224 -12.77 -10.09 4.55
C LYS A 224 -12.13 -9.49 5.81
N MET A 225 -11.11 -8.66 5.63
CA MET A 225 -10.59 -7.82 6.72
C MET A 225 -11.50 -6.60 6.92
N PRO A 226 -11.70 -6.12 8.16
CA PRO A 226 -12.21 -4.78 8.39
C PRO A 226 -11.17 -3.73 7.96
N THR A 227 -11.60 -2.48 7.84
CA THR A 227 -10.66 -1.35 7.78
C THR A 227 -9.96 -1.23 9.13
N VAL A 228 -8.63 -1.09 9.13
CA VAL A 228 -7.80 -1.00 10.34
C VAL A 228 -7.28 0.43 10.50
N ASN A 229 -7.46 1.02 11.68
CA ASN A 229 -6.93 2.34 12.02
C ASN A 229 -5.62 2.19 12.79
N LEU A 230 -4.50 2.57 12.18
CA LEU A 230 -3.18 2.58 12.82
C LEU A 230 -2.93 3.90 13.54
N VAL A 231 -2.40 3.80 14.75
CA VAL A 231 -1.78 4.90 15.51
C VAL A 231 -0.26 4.87 15.28
N ALA A 232 0.35 6.05 15.13
CA ALA A 232 1.78 6.22 14.91
C ALA A 232 2.62 5.56 16.02
N ASN A 233 3.64 4.78 15.62
CA ASN A 233 4.53 3.96 16.46
C ASN A 233 3.87 2.82 17.27
N GLU A 234 2.59 2.93 17.64
CA GLU A 234 1.86 1.92 18.40
C GLU A 234 1.30 0.80 17.52
N GLY A 235 0.72 1.14 16.36
CA GLY A 235 0.06 0.18 15.46
C GLY A 235 -1.45 0.09 15.70
N ALA A 236 -2.01 -1.12 15.74
CA ALA A 236 -3.46 -1.33 15.93
C ALA A 236 -3.81 -2.73 16.46
N VAL A 237 -4.89 -2.81 17.25
CA VAL A 237 -5.51 -4.06 17.68
C VAL A 237 -6.39 -4.65 16.56
N LEU A 238 -6.41 -5.97 16.44
CA LEU A 238 -7.26 -6.75 15.53
C LEU A 238 -8.18 -7.68 16.34
N ASP A 239 -9.49 -7.54 16.17
CA ASP A 239 -10.51 -8.50 16.64
C ASP A 239 -11.29 -9.04 15.43
N LEU A 240 -11.13 -10.34 15.16
CA LEU A 240 -11.56 -10.99 13.92
C LEU A 240 -12.36 -12.26 14.26
N LYS A 241 -13.69 -12.16 14.23
CA LYS A 241 -14.62 -13.19 14.72
C LYS A 241 -15.24 -14.06 13.63
N GLY A 242 -15.54 -15.31 13.97
CA GLY A 242 -16.42 -16.20 13.19
C GLY A 242 -15.87 -16.70 11.85
N MET A 243 -14.54 -16.83 11.70
CA MET A 243 -13.88 -17.12 10.41
C MET A 243 -13.45 -18.57 10.27
N ASP A 244 -13.55 -19.15 9.08
CA ASP A 244 -13.20 -20.56 8.85
C ASP A 244 -11.70 -20.78 8.55
N ARG A 245 -11.15 -21.89 9.08
CA ARG A 245 -9.83 -22.51 8.78
C ARG A 245 -8.56 -21.81 9.31
N TYR A 246 -7.45 -22.57 9.24
CA TYR A 246 -6.20 -22.37 10.02
C TYR A 246 -5.30 -21.20 9.59
N GLN A 247 -4.28 -20.92 10.41
CA GLN A 247 -3.37 -19.77 10.29
C GLN A 247 -2.13 -20.08 9.45
N TRP A 248 -1.82 -19.19 8.51
CA TRP A 248 -0.69 -19.29 7.60
C TRP A 248 -0.33 -17.89 7.04
N THR A 249 0.43 -17.83 5.93
CA THR A 249 0.72 -16.59 5.20
C THR A 249 -0.55 -15.88 4.73
N LEU A 250 -0.73 -14.64 5.17
CA LEU A 250 -1.76 -13.72 4.70
C LEU A 250 -1.24 -12.96 3.48
N SER A 251 -2.03 -12.86 2.41
CA SER A 251 -1.69 -12.04 1.23
C SER A 251 -2.88 -11.21 0.75
N ALA A 252 -2.68 -9.89 0.61
CA ALA A 252 -3.67 -8.94 0.12
C ALA A 252 -3.09 -8.09 -1.01
N LYS A 253 -3.86 -7.89 -2.09
CA LYS A 253 -3.46 -7.11 -3.27
C LYS A 253 -4.36 -5.90 -3.46
N GLY A 254 -3.76 -4.75 -3.79
CA GLY A 254 -4.51 -3.50 -3.96
C GLY A 254 -5.02 -2.95 -2.64
N VAL A 255 -4.27 -3.16 -1.55
CA VAL A 255 -4.50 -2.50 -0.26
C VAL A 255 -4.41 -0.98 -0.48
N VAL A 256 -5.31 -0.25 0.18
CA VAL A 256 -5.32 1.22 0.14
C VAL A 256 -4.93 1.72 1.52
N VAL A 257 -3.84 2.48 1.59
CA VAL A 257 -3.36 3.12 2.82
C VAL A 257 -3.70 4.60 2.71
N ALA A 258 -4.54 5.12 3.62
CA ALA A 258 -4.85 6.54 3.68
C ALA A 258 -4.13 7.18 4.87
N ALA A 259 -3.27 8.17 4.60
CA ALA A 259 -2.46 8.88 5.61
C ALA A 259 -2.23 10.33 5.15
N MET A 260 -2.08 11.27 6.09
CA MET A 260 -1.82 12.70 5.79
C MET A 260 -2.81 13.30 4.76
N GLY A 261 -4.09 12.91 4.83
CA GLY A 261 -5.14 13.33 3.89
C GLY A 261 -5.11 12.70 2.48
N ALA A 262 -4.10 11.88 2.15
CA ALA A 262 -3.95 11.25 0.84
C ALA A 262 -4.24 9.73 0.88
N ALA A 263 -4.99 9.23 -0.10
CA ALA A 263 -5.21 7.79 -0.30
C ALA A 263 -4.18 7.20 -1.28
N ILE A 264 -3.42 6.20 -0.83
CA ILE A 264 -2.34 5.54 -1.55
C ILE A 264 -2.78 4.11 -1.92
N PRO A 265 -3.26 3.87 -3.16
CA PRO A 265 -3.67 2.55 -3.61
C PRO A 265 -2.49 1.69 -4.08
N GLY A 266 -2.77 0.39 -4.29
CA GLY A 266 -1.86 -0.52 -4.98
C GLY A 266 -0.81 -1.18 -4.09
N VAL A 267 -0.85 -0.94 -2.78
CA VAL A 267 0.05 -1.60 -1.81
C VAL A 267 -0.27 -3.09 -1.76
N ILE A 268 0.76 -3.91 -1.57
CA ILE A 268 0.65 -5.36 -1.41
C ILE A 268 1.06 -5.72 0.02
N MET A 269 0.19 -6.42 0.74
CA MET A 269 0.52 -6.94 2.07
C MET A 269 0.79 -8.43 1.96
N THR A 270 1.98 -8.88 2.36
CA THR A 270 2.28 -10.30 2.60
C THR A 270 2.80 -10.45 4.02
N LYS A 271 2.16 -11.29 4.83
CA LYS A 271 2.53 -11.52 6.23
C LYS A 271 2.50 -13.00 6.58
N THR A 272 3.68 -13.58 6.69
CA THR A 272 3.89 -14.88 7.33
C THR A 272 3.71 -14.72 8.84
N MET A 273 3.04 -15.68 9.46
CA MET A 273 2.82 -15.75 10.91
C MET A 273 2.95 -17.20 11.36
N THR A 274 3.35 -17.37 12.62
CA THR A 274 3.62 -18.67 13.23
C THR A 274 2.66 -18.88 14.40
N LEU A 275 2.10 -20.08 14.50
CA LEU A 275 1.36 -20.54 15.67
C LEU A 275 2.22 -21.53 16.47
N ASP A 276 2.38 -21.27 17.77
CA ASP A 276 2.70 -22.32 18.72
C ASP A 276 1.48 -23.24 18.89
N GLY A 277 1.39 -24.25 18.01
CA GLY A 277 0.44 -25.35 18.15
C GLY A 277 0.57 -26.06 19.51
N PHE A 278 -0.42 -26.85 19.91
CA PHE A 278 -0.67 -27.44 21.25
C PHE A 278 0.48 -28.19 22.00
N ARG A 279 1.72 -28.21 21.48
CA ARG A 279 2.96 -28.74 22.09
C ARG A 279 2.80 -30.11 22.79
N LYS A 280 1.99 -30.99 22.21
CA LYS A 280 1.62 -32.34 22.71
C LYS A 280 0.80 -32.37 24.01
N LEU A 281 0.32 -31.23 24.53
CA LEU A 281 -0.49 -31.12 25.76
C LEU A 281 0.06 -31.99 26.93
N GLN A 282 1.32 -31.76 27.28
CA GLN A 282 1.99 -32.49 28.35
C GLN A 282 1.58 -31.94 29.73
N GLY A 283 1.61 -32.80 30.76
CA GLY A 283 1.31 -32.40 32.14
C GLY A 283 -0.18 -32.46 32.52
N LEU A 284 -0.94 -33.43 31.99
CA LEU A 284 -2.26 -33.77 32.53
C LEU A 284 -2.14 -34.16 34.00
N LYS A 285 -2.78 -33.40 34.88
CA LYS A 285 -2.83 -33.66 36.33
C LYS A 285 -4.24 -34.13 36.70
N ILE A 286 -4.35 -35.34 37.26
CA ILE A 286 -5.59 -35.76 37.92
C ILE A 286 -5.65 -35.06 39.29
N ASP A 287 -6.70 -34.29 39.52
CA ASP A 287 -6.92 -33.56 40.78
C ASP A 287 -7.74 -34.38 41.78
N SER A 288 -8.71 -35.15 41.29
CA SER A 288 -9.51 -36.07 42.10
C SER A 288 -10.15 -37.17 41.25
N TYR A 289 -10.32 -38.35 41.81
CA TYR A 289 -11.06 -39.46 41.22
C TYR A 289 -11.98 -40.05 42.29
N VAL A 290 -13.26 -40.25 41.95
CA VAL A 290 -14.29 -40.76 42.86
C VAL A 290 -15.14 -41.81 42.13
N ILE A 291 -15.26 -43.00 42.72
CA ILE A 291 -16.27 -43.98 42.33
C ILE A 291 -17.59 -43.55 42.98
N THR A 292 -18.60 -43.25 42.18
CA THR A 292 -19.89 -42.72 42.62
C THR A 292 -20.97 -43.79 42.76
N ARG A 293 -20.88 -44.87 41.97
CA ARG A 293 -21.77 -46.04 42.07
C ARG A 293 -21.10 -47.27 41.45
N ILE A 294 -21.50 -48.45 41.91
CA ILE A 294 -21.23 -49.73 41.24
C ILE A 294 -22.58 -50.43 41.06
N ASP A 295 -22.91 -50.85 39.84
CA ASP A 295 -24.14 -51.58 39.53
C ASP A 295 -23.93 -52.57 38.37
N ALA A 296 -25.01 -53.21 37.91
CA ALA A 296 -24.97 -54.16 36.79
C ALA A 296 -24.56 -53.53 35.44
N GLY A 297 -24.57 -52.20 35.32
CA GLY A 297 -24.02 -51.45 34.19
C GLY A 297 -22.54 -51.09 34.34
N GLY A 298 -21.92 -51.35 35.49
CA GLY A 298 -20.48 -51.22 35.71
C GLY A 298 -20.08 -50.20 36.80
N LEU A 299 -18.92 -49.58 36.58
CA LEU A 299 -18.24 -48.70 37.55
C LEU A 299 -18.44 -47.23 37.16
N HIS A 300 -19.28 -46.50 37.91
CA HIS A 300 -19.64 -45.11 37.62
C HIS A 300 -18.63 -44.17 38.26
N MET A 301 -17.73 -43.60 37.46
CA MET A 301 -16.58 -42.82 37.91
C MET A 301 -16.72 -41.33 37.57
N VAL A 302 -16.30 -40.46 38.49
CA VAL A 302 -16.09 -39.03 38.23
C VAL A 302 -14.62 -38.70 38.45
N MET A 303 -13.96 -38.27 37.38
CA MET A 303 -12.57 -37.80 37.40
C MET A 303 -12.54 -36.29 37.13
N LYS A 304 -11.84 -35.54 37.99
CA LYS A 304 -11.45 -34.16 37.74
C LYS A 304 -9.97 -34.14 37.40
N ALA A 305 -9.63 -33.53 36.28
CA ALA A 305 -8.25 -33.33 35.86
C ALA A 305 -8.07 -31.93 35.29
N THR A 306 -6.88 -31.35 35.52
CA THR A 306 -6.43 -30.07 34.99
C THR A 306 -5.30 -30.31 34.00
N LEU A 307 -5.31 -29.57 32.89
CA LEU A 307 -4.32 -29.66 31.83
C LEU A 307 -3.93 -28.25 31.40
N ALA A 308 -2.65 -27.89 31.58
CA ALA A 308 -2.15 -26.60 31.15
C ALA A 308 -1.99 -26.58 29.62
N ASN A 309 -2.56 -25.57 28.97
CA ASN A 309 -2.41 -25.36 27.53
C ASN A 309 -1.30 -24.31 27.29
N PRO A 310 -0.14 -24.69 26.72
CA PRO A 310 1.01 -23.79 26.54
C PRO A 310 0.95 -22.97 25.23
N SER A 311 -0.24 -22.80 24.64
CA SER A 311 -0.43 -22.33 23.27
C SER A 311 -1.42 -21.18 23.18
N THR A 312 -1.22 -20.29 22.19
CA THR A 312 -2.17 -19.21 21.85
C THR A 312 -3.46 -19.73 21.19
N LEU A 313 -3.54 -21.03 20.89
CA LEU A 313 -4.77 -21.71 20.48
C LEU A 313 -5.61 -22.14 21.68
N GLY A 314 -6.78 -21.52 21.86
CA GLY A 314 -7.86 -22.05 22.71
C GLY A 314 -8.86 -22.86 21.88
N MET A 315 -9.59 -23.79 22.50
CA MET A 315 -10.67 -24.54 21.83
C MET A 315 -11.86 -24.71 22.77
N THR A 316 -13.06 -24.38 22.29
CA THR A 316 -14.32 -24.68 22.97
C THR A 316 -14.82 -26.04 22.49
N ILE A 317 -14.73 -27.06 23.34
CA ILE A 317 -15.23 -28.41 23.05
C ILE A 317 -16.62 -28.56 23.67
N ALA A 318 -17.62 -28.89 22.86
CA ALA A 318 -19.02 -28.96 23.31
C ALA A 318 -19.34 -30.24 24.11
N LEU A 319 -18.73 -31.37 23.73
CA LEU A 319 -18.81 -32.65 24.42
C LEU A 319 -17.56 -33.47 24.09
N SER A 320 -17.11 -34.33 25.01
CA SER A 320 -16.04 -35.30 24.77
C SER A 320 -16.31 -36.59 25.51
N THR A 321 -16.46 -37.68 24.77
CA THR A 321 -16.55 -39.04 25.30
C THR A 321 -15.15 -39.66 25.32
N PHE A 322 -14.72 -40.22 26.44
CA PHE A 322 -13.37 -40.74 26.63
C PHE A 322 -13.42 -42.23 26.96
N GLN A 323 -13.00 -43.08 26.01
CA GLN A 323 -12.93 -44.51 26.29
C GLN A 323 -11.93 -44.81 27.40
N THR A 324 -12.45 -45.23 28.56
CA THR A 324 -11.64 -45.71 29.67
C THR A 324 -11.11 -47.10 29.33
N GLN A 325 -9.81 -47.32 29.49
CA GLN A 325 -9.18 -48.61 29.20
C GLN A 325 -8.29 -49.07 30.36
N PHE A 326 -8.27 -50.38 30.61
CA PHE A 326 -7.37 -51.02 31.57
C PHE A 326 -6.71 -52.24 30.94
N HIS A 327 -5.37 -52.27 30.90
CA HIS A 327 -4.56 -53.32 30.26
C HIS A 327 -5.06 -53.69 28.84
N GLY A 328 -5.41 -52.69 28.03
CA GLY A 328 -5.90 -52.87 26.66
C GLY A 328 -7.36 -53.32 26.52
N LYS A 329 -8.08 -53.59 27.62
CA LYS A 329 -9.54 -53.78 27.60
C LYS A 329 -10.25 -52.45 27.78
N VAL A 330 -11.18 -52.14 26.88
CA VAL A 330 -12.12 -51.02 27.04
C VAL A 330 -13.09 -51.35 28.17
N LEU A 331 -13.25 -50.43 29.14
CA LEU A 331 -14.16 -50.55 30.27
C LEU A 331 -15.48 -49.79 30.05
N GLY A 332 -15.47 -48.76 29.20
CA GLY A 332 -16.63 -47.94 28.86
C GLY A 332 -16.23 -46.62 28.20
N PRO A 333 -17.17 -45.89 27.59
CA PRO A 333 -17.01 -44.49 27.16
C PRO A 333 -17.08 -43.48 28.32
#